data_AF-D3RYS9-F1
#
_entry.id   AF-D3RYS9-F1
#
_cell.length_a   1.000
_cell.length_b   1.000
_cell.length_c   1.000
_cell.angle_alpha   90.00
_cell.angle_beta   90.00
_cell.angle_gamma   90.00
#
_symmetry.space_group_name_H-M   'P 1'
#
loop_
_entity.id
_entity.type
_entity.pdbx_description
1 polymer ?
#
loop_
_entity_poly.entity_id
_entity_poly.type
_entity_poly.pdbx_seq_one_letter_code
_entity_poly.pdbx_strand_id
1 'polypeptide(L)'
;MEALRKYLTFKKLRYVLQGKRDAASLKLAYVPPILEEGQEARIEIHEFDVKVFFSLPKFGSRICGDVEKQKKMGKLLSQISRDYNTLKMAFNAIRYNTPLPFYHREIIDLNVDAESRIEELIEIVEEVENSKEILAGENSLVVRREAVDSNNIGNMFFALAMLSSVVEFWRRKIGEPEVNEIVKTFEELYKNLELEVNSRFLERDTDEIKEKAKNLVGERLLSEFYESGGSKDRKRNFFAHSGFLREITKVKKEGEKILLSYDLEVAKKLGVDVRSWLRDPS
;
A
#
# COMPACT_ATOMS: atom_id res chain seq x y z
N MET A 1 15.60 -4.93 20.76
CA MET A 1 14.57 -5.89 20.28
C MET A 1 13.46 -5.23 19.48
N GLU A 2 12.72 -4.26 20.01
CA GLU A 2 11.59 -3.65 19.28
C GLU A 2 12.02 -2.93 17.98
N ALA A 3 13.15 -2.23 17.97
CA ALA A 3 13.69 -1.63 16.75
C ALA A 3 13.99 -2.67 15.65
N LEU A 4 14.53 -3.84 16.02
CA LEU A 4 14.77 -4.95 15.10
C LEU A 4 13.46 -5.53 14.55
N ARG A 5 12.44 -5.68 15.42
CA ARG A 5 11.09 -6.08 15.02
C ARG A 5 10.52 -5.11 13.99
N LYS A 6 10.57 -3.79 14.26
CA LYS A 6 10.10 -2.75 13.33
C LYS A 6 10.87 -2.80 12.02
N TYR A 7 12.20 -2.93 12.05
CA TYR A 7 13.01 -3.06 10.85
C TYR A 7 12.63 -4.28 10.00
N LEU A 8 12.44 -5.44 10.62
CA LEU A 8 12.02 -6.64 9.92
C LEU A 8 10.62 -6.50 9.31
N THR A 9 9.68 -5.90 10.05
CA THR A 9 8.34 -5.56 9.54
C THR A 9 8.42 -4.65 8.32
N PHE A 10 9.24 -3.58 8.39
CA PHE A 10 9.50 -2.68 7.26
C PHE A 10 10.01 -3.43 6.03
N LYS A 11 11.01 -4.31 6.20
CA LYS A 11 11.58 -5.11 5.11
C LYS A 11 10.56 -6.06 4.48
N LYS A 12 9.75 -6.74 5.29
CA LYS A 12 8.70 -7.64 4.80
C LYS A 12 7.57 -6.87 4.09
N LEU A 13 7.15 -5.72 4.62
CA LEU A 13 6.13 -4.87 4.00
C LEU A 13 6.52 -4.37 2.60
N ARG A 14 7.82 -4.09 2.39
CA ARG A 14 8.35 -3.66 1.09
C ARG A 14 8.12 -4.67 -0.04
N TYR A 15 7.91 -5.94 0.30
CA TYR A 15 7.68 -7.01 -0.68
C TYR A 15 6.34 -7.74 -0.49
N VAL A 16 5.40 -7.14 0.23
CA VAL A 16 4.15 -7.80 0.62
C VAL A 16 3.30 -8.21 -0.58
N LEU A 17 3.30 -7.40 -1.66
CA LEU A 17 2.54 -7.69 -2.89
C LEU A 17 3.28 -8.63 -3.84
N GLN A 18 4.59 -8.82 -3.65
CA GLN A 18 5.41 -9.72 -4.46
C GLN A 18 5.39 -11.16 -3.95
N GLY A 19 4.65 -11.46 -2.88
CA GLY A 19 4.59 -12.81 -2.27
C GLY A 19 5.88 -13.23 -1.56
N LYS A 20 6.87 -12.33 -1.42
CA LYS A 20 8.16 -12.62 -0.78
C LYS A 20 8.11 -12.35 0.72
N ARG A 21 7.21 -13.06 1.43
CA ARG A 21 7.02 -12.88 2.88
C ARG A 21 8.27 -13.23 3.71
N ASP A 22 9.15 -14.07 3.15
CA ASP A 22 10.41 -14.50 3.76
C ASP A 22 11.63 -13.73 3.22
N ALA A 23 11.42 -12.53 2.65
CA ALA A 23 12.49 -11.71 2.08
C ALA A 23 13.59 -11.31 3.09
N ALA A 24 13.33 -11.45 4.39
CA ALA A 24 14.30 -11.21 5.45
C ALA A 24 14.02 -12.14 6.64
N SER A 25 15.10 -12.62 7.27
CA SER A 25 15.07 -13.38 8.52
C SER A 25 16.03 -12.75 9.53
N LEU A 26 15.71 -12.86 10.82
CA LEU A 26 16.59 -12.45 11.91
C LEU A 26 16.93 -13.67 12.78
N LYS A 27 18.16 -13.70 13.27
CA LYS A 27 18.63 -14.67 14.26
C LYS A 27 19.15 -13.91 15.46
N LEU A 28 18.75 -14.33 16.65
CA LEU A 28 19.20 -13.76 17.92
C LEU A 28 20.25 -14.68 18.51
N ALA A 29 21.44 -14.14 18.75
CA ALA A 29 22.49 -14.84 19.48
C ALA A 29 22.45 -14.41 20.94
N TYR A 30 22.47 -15.39 21.84
CA TYR A 30 22.55 -15.18 23.28
C TYR A 30 23.71 -15.99 23.85
N VAL A 31 24.47 -15.38 24.76
CA VAL A 31 25.50 -16.06 25.53
C VAL A 31 25.02 -16.08 26.98
N PRO A 32 24.94 -17.25 27.63
CA PRO A 32 24.57 -17.31 29.04
C PRO A 32 25.58 -16.52 29.89
N PRO A 33 25.19 -16.05 31.10
CA PRO A 33 26.08 -15.29 31.96
C PRO A 33 27.37 -16.07 32.25
N ILE A 34 28.51 -15.42 32.08
CA ILE A 34 29.82 -15.98 32.43
C ILE A 34 30.05 -15.72 33.91
N LEU A 35 30.17 -16.79 34.70
CA LEU A 35 30.29 -16.73 36.15
C LEU A 35 31.74 -16.86 36.62
N GLU A 36 32.59 -17.51 35.82
CA GLU A 36 33.98 -17.79 36.15
C GLU A 36 34.94 -17.39 35.02
N GLU A 37 36.14 -16.94 35.39
CA GLU A 37 37.20 -16.64 34.43
C GLU A 37 37.66 -17.94 33.74
N GLY A 38 37.68 -17.95 32.41
CA GLY A 38 37.99 -19.15 31.62
C GLY A 38 36.80 -20.10 31.37
N GLN A 39 35.58 -19.76 31.83
CA GLN A 39 34.39 -20.56 31.54
C GLN A 39 34.07 -20.54 30.04
N GLU A 40 34.04 -21.73 29.42
CA GLU A 40 33.50 -21.89 28.07
C GLU A 40 31.97 -21.71 28.09
N ALA A 41 31.46 -20.83 27.24
CA ALA A 41 30.03 -20.58 27.10
C ALA A 41 29.55 -20.94 25.70
N ARG A 42 28.46 -21.72 25.61
CA ARG A 42 27.81 -22.04 24.34
C ARG A 42 26.96 -20.85 23.88
N ILE A 43 27.21 -20.39 22.66
CA ILE A 43 26.36 -19.39 22.01
C ILE A 43 25.07 -20.08 21.56
N GLU A 44 23.93 -19.62 22.07
CA GLU A 44 22.62 -20.04 21.62
C GLU A 44 22.14 -19.14 20.49
N ILE A 45 21.62 -19.73 19.41
CA ILE A 45 21.08 -18.99 18.27
C ILE A 45 19.62 -19.37 18.12
N HIS A 46 18.75 -18.36 18.21
CA HIS A 46 17.30 -18.50 18.12
C HIS A 46 16.79 -17.82 16.86
N GLU A 47 15.89 -18.46 16.12
CA GLU A 47 15.20 -17.82 15.00
C GLU A 47 14.20 -16.78 15.53
N PHE A 48 14.21 -15.60 14.91
CA PHE A 48 13.30 -14.52 15.25
C PHE A 48 12.58 -14.06 14.01
N ASP A 49 11.26 -14.19 14.03
CA ASP A 49 10.41 -13.77 12.92
C ASP A 49 9.27 -12.87 13.36
N VAL A 50 8.76 -12.09 12.40
CA VAL A 50 7.61 -11.20 12.58
C VAL A 50 6.56 -11.53 11.53
N LYS A 51 5.32 -11.71 12.00
CA LYS A 51 4.16 -11.87 11.12
C LYS A 51 3.72 -10.48 10.63
N VAL A 52 3.64 -10.33 9.31
CA VAL A 52 3.15 -9.11 8.67
C VAL A 52 1.82 -9.40 8.01
N PHE A 53 0.84 -8.53 8.26
CA PHE A 53 -0.50 -8.61 7.69
C PHE A 53 -0.68 -7.52 6.64
N PHE A 54 -1.56 -7.76 5.67
CA PHE A 54 -1.99 -6.73 4.72
C PHE A 54 -2.97 -5.77 5.39
N SER A 55 -2.42 -4.89 6.22
CA SER A 55 -3.15 -3.87 6.98
C SER A 55 -2.53 -2.50 6.76
N LEU A 56 -3.36 -1.50 6.47
CA LEU A 56 -2.90 -0.13 6.24
C LEU A 56 -2.34 0.49 7.54
N PRO A 57 -1.05 0.86 7.60
CA PRO A 57 -0.46 1.51 8.76
C PRO A 57 -1.09 2.89 9.00
N LYS A 58 -1.32 3.28 10.26
CA LYS A 58 -1.88 4.58 10.61
C LYS A 58 -0.84 5.43 11.33
N PHE A 59 -0.68 6.67 10.91
CA PHE A 59 0.22 7.63 11.54
C PHE A 59 -0.42 9.03 11.56
N GLY A 60 -0.04 9.83 12.56
CA GLY A 60 -0.33 11.26 12.66
C GLY A 60 0.82 12.12 12.12
N SER A 61 0.69 13.44 12.22
CA SER A 61 1.68 14.36 11.67
C SER A 61 2.90 14.62 12.57
N ARG A 62 2.87 14.25 13.85
CA ARG A 62 3.89 14.63 14.83
C ARG A 62 5.08 13.68 14.87
N ILE A 63 6.29 14.19 14.75
CA ILE A 63 7.55 13.40 14.87
C ILE A 63 8.21 13.66 16.23
N CYS A 64 8.26 14.92 16.68
CA CYS A 64 8.93 15.32 17.91
C CYS A 64 8.10 16.28 18.77
N GLY A 65 8.62 16.58 19.97
CA GLY A 65 8.02 17.49 20.94
C GLY A 65 8.01 18.94 20.47
N ASP A 66 9.15 19.38 19.96
CA ASP A 66 9.47 20.74 19.51
C ASP A 66 8.64 21.22 18.30
N VAL A 67 7.90 22.30 18.49
CA VAL A 67 7.01 22.91 17.48
C VAL A 67 7.78 23.55 16.33
N GLU A 68 8.94 24.15 16.58
CA GLU A 68 9.73 24.82 15.54
C GLU A 68 10.39 23.79 14.61
N LYS A 69 10.98 22.74 15.19
CA LYS A 69 11.52 21.62 14.40
C LYS A 69 10.42 20.93 13.60
N GLN A 70 9.26 20.69 14.22
CA GLN A 70 8.09 20.12 13.56
C GLN A 70 7.62 20.97 12.36
N LYS A 71 7.69 22.31 12.44
CA LYS A 71 7.34 23.20 11.31
C LYS A 71 8.32 23.05 10.14
N LYS A 72 9.62 22.91 10.39
CA LYS A 72 10.63 22.69 9.35
C LYS A 72 10.35 21.40 8.56
N MET A 73 9.83 20.38 9.24
CA MET A 73 9.45 19.08 8.65
C MET A 73 8.12 19.12 7.89
N GLY A 74 7.37 20.22 7.97
CA GLY A 74 6.00 20.32 7.45
C GLY A 74 5.88 20.00 5.96
N LYS A 75 6.90 20.37 5.16
CA LYS A 75 6.93 20.06 3.72
C LYS A 75 6.97 18.56 3.48
N LEU A 76 7.91 17.83 4.10
CA LEU A 76 8.01 16.38 3.95
C LEU A 76 6.75 15.68 4.45
N LEU A 77 6.25 16.06 5.62
CA LEU A 77 5.04 15.49 6.20
C LEU A 77 3.82 15.67 5.29
N SER A 78 3.74 16.81 4.59
CA SER A 78 2.69 17.03 3.59
C SER A 78 2.85 16.12 2.36
N GLN A 79 4.08 15.78 1.96
CA GLN A 79 4.37 14.84 0.88
C GLN A 79 4.01 13.41 1.31
N ILE A 80 4.51 12.96 2.46
CA ILE A 80 4.19 11.66 3.05
C ILE A 80 2.67 11.49 3.22
N SER A 81 1.96 12.54 3.64
CA SER A 81 0.50 12.51 3.75
C SER A 81 -0.20 12.34 2.39
N ARG A 82 0.31 12.98 1.32
CA ARG A 82 -0.19 12.77 -0.05
C ARG A 82 0.08 11.35 -0.52
N ASP A 83 1.30 10.87 -0.31
CA ASP A 83 1.74 9.52 -0.68
C ASP A 83 0.93 8.45 0.08
N TYR A 84 0.60 8.71 1.35
CA TYR A 84 -0.28 7.87 2.15
C TYR A 84 -1.72 7.84 1.62
N ASN A 85 -2.26 8.95 1.10
CA ASN A 85 -3.57 8.95 0.45
C ASN A 85 -3.56 8.11 -0.83
N THR A 86 -2.49 8.16 -1.63
CA THR A 86 -2.28 7.29 -2.78
C THR A 86 -2.23 5.81 -2.34
N LEU A 87 -1.43 5.50 -1.33
CA LEU A 87 -1.38 4.16 -0.74
C LEU A 87 -2.76 3.70 -0.27
N LYS A 88 -3.51 4.55 0.44
CA LYS A 88 -4.85 4.22 0.95
C LYS A 88 -5.80 3.83 -0.17
N MET A 89 -5.81 4.58 -1.27
CA MET A 89 -6.64 4.25 -2.43
C MET A 89 -6.23 2.92 -3.06
N ALA A 90 -4.94 2.69 -3.28
CA ALA A 90 -4.44 1.41 -3.83
C ALA A 90 -4.72 0.22 -2.90
N PHE A 91 -4.50 0.39 -1.59
CA PHE A 91 -4.81 -0.60 -0.56
C PHE A 91 -6.29 -0.96 -0.58
N ASN A 92 -7.17 0.03 -0.61
CA ASN A 92 -8.62 -0.20 -0.67
C ASN A 92 -9.04 -0.80 -2.01
N ALA A 93 -8.42 -0.40 -3.12
CA ALA A 93 -8.67 -1.00 -4.42
C ALA A 93 -8.39 -2.50 -4.40
N ILE A 94 -7.26 -2.92 -3.82
CA ILE A 94 -6.92 -4.34 -3.62
C ILE A 94 -7.90 -5.00 -2.64
N ARG A 95 -8.08 -4.42 -1.45
CA ARG A 95 -8.90 -5.00 -0.37
C ARG A 95 -10.34 -5.24 -0.80
N TYR A 96 -10.94 -4.30 -1.54
CA TYR A 96 -12.33 -4.34 -1.99
C TYR A 96 -12.49 -4.83 -3.44
N ASN A 97 -11.51 -5.56 -3.95
CA ASN A 97 -11.59 -6.22 -5.25
C ASN A 97 -11.86 -5.29 -6.46
N THR A 98 -11.31 -4.08 -6.48
CA THR A 98 -11.50 -3.13 -7.57
C THR A 98 -10.17 -2.91 -8.32
N PRO A 99 -9.81 -3.76 -9.30
CA PRO A 99 -8.50 -3.71 -9.97
C PRO A 99 -8.36 -2.61 -11.02
N LEU A 100 -9.44 -2.26 -11.73
CA LEU A 100 -9.39 -1.31 -12.86
C LEU A 100 -8.80 0.08 -12.52
N PRO A 101 -8.98 0.66 -11.31
CA PRO A 101 -8.29 1.88 -10.89
C PRO A 101 -6.76 1.88 -11.06
N PHE A 102 -6.08 0.73 -11.02
CA PHE A 102 -4.62 0.66 -11.24
C PHE A 102 -4.19 1.01 -12.67
N TYR A 103 -5.12 0.98 -13.61
CA TYR A 103 -4.89 1.31 -15.03
C TYR A 103 -5.21 2.78 -15.34
N HIS A 104 -5.67 3.56 -14.36
CA HIS A 104 -6.09 4.95 -14.51
C HIS A 104 -5.30 5.87 -13.57
N ARG A 105 -4.28 6.54 -14.11
CA ARG A 105 -3.38 7.43 -13.35
C ARG A 105 -4.13 8.61 -12.70
N GLU A 106 -5.22 9.04 -13.32
CA GLU A 106 -6.12 10.08 -12.82
C GLU A 106 -6.82 9.67 -11.53
N ILE A 107 -6.97 8.36 -11.29
CA ILE A 107 -7.57 7.80 -10.07
C ILE A 107 -6.47 7.51 -9.04
N ILE A 108 -5.48 6.68 -9.42
CA ILE A 108 -4.35 6.31 -8.57
C ILE A 108 -3.04 6.67 -9.28
N ASP A 109 -2.40 7.77 -8.85
CA ASP A 109 -1.10 8.16 -9.38
C ASP A 109 0.02 7.43 -8.63
N LEU A 110 0.52 6.34 -9.22
CA LEU A 110 1.62 5.53 -8.68
C LEU A 110 3.00 5.93 -9.24
N ASN A 111 3.09 7.07 -9.93
CA ASN A 111 4.37 7.66 -10.30
C ASN A 111 4.99 8.42 -9.10
N VAL A 112 5.20 7.69 -8.01
CA VAL A 112 5.73 8.21 -6.74
C VAL A 112 7.09 7.60 -6.49
N ASP A 113 8.02 8.40 -5.95
CA ASP A 113 9.32 7.93 -5.49
C ASP A 113 9.28 7.71 -3.97
N ALA A 114 8.83 6.52 -3.57
CA ALA A 114 8.73 6.15 -2.17
C ALA A 114 10.11 5.95 -1.51
N GLU A 115 11.15 5.59 -2.27
CA GLU A 115 12.50 5.39 -1.72
C GLU A 115 13.12 6.72 -1.33
N SER A 116 13.03 7.74 -2.20
CA SER A 116 13.45 9.09 -1.87
C SER A 116 12.75 9.62 -0.60
N ARG A 117 11.46 9.31 -0.41
CA ARG A 117 10.72 9.70 0.82
C ARG A 117 11.22 9.00 2.07
N ILE A 118 11.68 7.75 1.94
CA ILE A 118 12.28 6.99 3.05
C ILE A 118 13.61 7.63 3.45
N GLU A 119 14.45 7.99 2.47
CA GLU A 119 15.72 8.69 2.68
C GLU A 119 15.50 10.04 3.36
N GLU A 120 14.60 10.87 2.82
CA GLU A 120 14.22 12.16 3.41
C GLU A 120 13.71 12.00 4.86
N LEU A 121 12.96 10.92 5.16
CA LEU A 121 12.48 10.66 6.52
C LEU A 121 13.63 10.25 7.47
N ILE A 122 14.62 9.49 6.99
CA ILE A 122 15.82 9.14 7.75
C ILE A 122 16.60 10.40 8.11
N GLU A 123 16.86 11.27 7.12
CA GLU A 123 17.57 12.54 7.31
C GLU A 123 16.91 13.40 8.40
N ILE A 124 15.58 13.47 8.42
CA ILE A 124 14.85 14.21 9.45
C ILE A 124 15.04 13.60 10.84
N VAL A 125 15.00 12.27 10.95
CA VAL A 125 15.22 11.60 12.24
C VAL A 125 16.65 11.83 12.73
N GLU A 126 17.63 11.82 11.82
CA GLU A 126 19.03 12.14 12.12
C GLU A 126 19.21 13.61 12.54
N GLU A 127 18.53 14.56 11.89
CA GLU A 127 18.55 15.98 12.29
C GLU A 127 18.03 16.16 13.73
N VAL A 128 16.96 15.45 14.11
CA VAL A 128 16.43 15.48 15.47
C VAL A 128 17.45 14.92 16.47
N GLU A 129 18.09 13.79 16.17
CA GLU A 129 19.13 13.22 17.03
C GLU A 129 20.39 14.09 17.11
N ASN A 130 20.72 14.82 16.04
CA ASN A 130 21.85 15.76 16.01
C ASN A 130 21.56 17.06 16.77
N SER A 131 20.29 17.37 17.03
CA SER A 131 19.88 18.50 17.86
C SER A 131 20.03 18.27 19.37
N LYS A 132 20.65 17.17 19.79
CA LYS A 132 20.94 16.88 21.20
C LYS A 132 21.83 17.96 21.83
N GLU A 133 21.57 18.28 23.08
CA GLU A 133 22.39 19.18 23.87
C GLU A 133 23.35 18.37 24.75
N ILE A 134 24.62 18.75 24.75
CA ILE A 134 25.65 18.15 25.61
C ILE A 134 26.03 19.18 26.67
N LEU A 135 25.68 18.91 27.92
CA LEU A 135 26.00 19.74 29.07
C LEU A 135 27.15 19.08 29.83
N ALA A 136 28.33 19.70 29.81
CA ALA A 136 29.48 19.27 30.57
C ALA A 136 29.52 20.00 31.93
N GLY A 137 29.54 19.24 33.01
CA GLY A 137 29.82 19.72 34.38
C GLY A 137 31.18 19.24 34.87
N GLU A 138 31.58 19.64 36.08
CA GLU A 138 32.92 19.36 36.63
C GLU A 138 33.28 17.86 36.67
N ASN A 139 32.30 16.97 36.93
CA ASN A 139 32.49 15.51 36.97
C ASN A 139 31.36 14.73 36.26
N SER A 140 30.58 15.38 35.37
CA SER A 140 29.47 14.70 34.69
C SER A 140 29.24 15.24 33.29
N LEU A 141 28.69 14.38 32.42
CA LEU A 141 28.27 14.73 31.08
C LEU A 141 26.80 14.33 30.94
N VAL A 142 25.93 15.32 30.71
CA VAL A 142 24.50 15.12 30.52
C VAL A 142 24.17 15.36 29.05
N VAL A 143 23.65 14.33 28.38
CA VAL A 143 23.13 14.46 27.01
C VAL A 143 21.61 14.57 27.07
N ARG A 144 21.08 15.74 26.71
CA ARG A 144 19.63 15.95 26.56
C ARG A 144 19.25 15.67 25.12
N ARG A 145 18.26 14.79 24.93
CA ARG A 145 17.72 14.43 23.62
C ARG A 145 16.27 14.87 23.53
N GLU A 146 15.86 15.26 22.33
CA GLU A 146 14.46 15.51 22.02
C GLU A 146 13.66 14.21 22.11
N ALA A 147 12.45 14.27 22.66
CA ALA A 147 11.55 13.13 22.66
C ALA A 147 10.95 12.94 21.26
N VAL A 148 11.07 11.72 20.73
CA VAL A 148 10.51 11.35 19.41
C VAL A 148 9.38 10.35 19.54
N ASP A 149 8.35 10.49 18.71
CA ASP A 149 7.28 9.51 18.60
C ASP A 149 7.71 8.33 17.72
N SER A 150 8.43 7.40 18.34
CA SER A 150 8.96 6.21 17.64
C SER A 150 7.89 5.30 17.03
N ASN A 151 6.65 5.36 17.51
CA ASN A 151 5.54 4.59 16.94
C ASN A 151 5.03 5.27 15.67
N ASN A 152 4.86 6.59 15.72
CA ASN A 152 4.43 7.35 14.58
C ASN A 152 5.45 7.29 13.43
N ILE A 153 6.73 7.47 13.72
CA ILE A 153 7.83 7.35 12.75
C ILE A 153 7.87 5.93 12.16
N GLY A 154 7.76 4.89 13.02
CA GLY A 154 7.70 3.51 12.56
C GLY A 154 6.55 3.25 11.60
N ASN A 155 5.36 3.79 11.89
CA ASN A 155 4.20 3.65 11.02
C ASN A 155 4.32 4.44 9.70
N MET A 156 5.03 5.58 9.70
CA MET A 156 5.39 6.28 8.45
C MET A 156 6.29 5.41 7.58
N PHE A 157 7.34 4.80 8.15
CA PHE A 157 8.20 3.86 7.43
C PHE A 157 7.40 2.66 6.89
N PHE A 158 6.48 2.10 7.68
CA PHE A 158 5.63 1.00 7.24
C PHE A 158 4.72 1.39 6.07
N ALA A 159 4.14 2.60 6.10
CA ALA A 159 3.33 3.11 5.02
C ALA A 159 4.18 3.29 3.74
N LEU A 160 5.35 3.91 3.83
CA LEU A 160 6.25 4.09 2.70
C LEU A 160 6.76 2.76 2.13
N ALA A 161 7.06 1.77 2.98
CA ALA A 161 7.42 0.42 2.54
C ALA A 161 6.28 -0.25 1.77
N MET A 162 5.05 -0.18 2.30
CA MET A 162 3.89 -0.74 1.62
C MET A 162 3.63 -0.02 0.29
N LEU A 163 3.77 1.32 0.24
CA LEU A 163 3.68 2.08 -1.01
C LEU A 163 4.74 1.66 -2.02
N SER A 164 5.98 1.43 -1.57
CA SER A 164 7.06 0.93 -2.43
C SER A 164 6.68 -0.42 -3.05
N SER A 165 6.10 -1.33 -2.25
CA SER A 165 5.59 -2.62 -2.74
C SER A 165 4.49 -2.44 -3.79
N VAL A 166 3.56 -1.48 -3.58
CA VAL A 166 2.47 -1.15 -4.51
C VAL A 166 3.01 -0.61 -5.83
N VAL A 167 3.96 0.33 -5.76
CA VAL A 167 4.60 0.92 -6.95
C VAL A 167 5.38 -0.14 -7.73
N GLU A 168 6.12 -1.02 -7.04
CA GLU A 168 6.84 -2.12 -7.69
C GLU A 168 5.88 -3.12 -8.35
N PHE A 169 4.78 -3.48 -7.68
CA PHE A 169 3.72 -4.31 -8.26
C PHE A 169 3.15 -3.66 -9.53
N TRP A 170 2.77 -2.38 -9.45
CA TRP A 170 2.22 -1.64 -10.59
C TRP A 170 3.19 -1.62 -11.78
N ARG A 171 4.44 -1.21 -11.56
CA ARG A 171 5.46 -1.12 -12.63
C ARG A 171 5.77 -2.45 -13.31
N ARG A 172 5.65 -3.57 -12.61
CA ARG A 172 6.07 -4.89 -13.12
C ARG A 172 4.93 -5.75 -13.64
N LYS A 173 3.72 -5.58 -13.10
CA LYS A 173 2.60 -6.49 -13.33
C LYS A 173 1.41 -5.82 -14.00
N ILE A 174 1.25 -4.51 -13.89
CA ILE A 174 0.12 -3.80 -14.50
C ILE A 174 0.51 -3.37 -15.92
N GLY A 175 -0.11 -4.03 -16.90
CA GLY A 175 0.07 -3.77 -18.33
C GLY A 175 -1.19 -3.16 -18.95
N GLU A 176 -1.64 -3.75 -20.05
CA GLU A 176 -2.88 -3.37 -20.73
C GLU A 176 -4.11 -3.85 -19.91
N PRO A 177 -5.21 -3.08 -19.85
CA PRO A 177 -6.41 -3.47 -19.09
C PRO A 177 -7.25 -4.54 -19.82
N GLU A 178 -6.60 -5.59 -20.31
CA GLU A 178 -7.27 -6.76 -20.86
C GLU A 178 -7.88 -7.59 -19.73
N VAL A 179 -9.13 -8.02 -19.90
CA VAL A 179 -9.88 -8.78 -18.89
C VAL A 179 -9.11 -9.99 -18.37
N ASN A 180 -8.51 -10.80 -19.25
CA ASN A 180 -7.78 -12.00 -18.84
C ASN A 180 -6.50 -11.67 -18.06
N GLU A 181 -5.78 -10.62 -18.47
CA GLU A 181 -4.59 -10.13 -17.76
C GLU A 181 -4.96 -9.56 -16.39
N ILE A 182 -6.08 -8.82 -16.27
CA ILE A 182 -6.59 -8.32 -14.99
C ILE A 182 -6.86 -9.49 -14.04
N VAL A 183 -7.61 -10.50 -14.47
CA VAL A 183 -7.94 -11.67 -13.65
C VAL A 183 -6.67 -12.38 -13.19
N LYS A 184 -5.80 -12.75 -14.13
CA LYS A 184 -4.56 -13.47 -13.84
C LYS A 184 -3.66 -12.70 -12.86
N THR A 185 -3.48 -11.40 -13.09
CA THR A 185 -2.61 -10.55 -12.28
C THR A 185 -3.12 -10.41 -10.85
N PHE A 186 -4.41 -10.15 -10.69
CA PHE A 186 -4.99 -9.94 -9.37
C PHE A 186 -5.28 -11.25 -8.64
N GLU A 187 -5.50 -12.37 -9.34
CA GLU A 187 -5.58 -13.69 -8.70
C GLU A 187 -4.26 -14.07 -8.01
N GLU A 188 -3.12 -13.90 -8.69
CA GLU A 188 -1.79 -14.10 -8.10
C GLU A 188 -1.59 -13.19 -6.88
N LEU A 189 -1.99 -11.92 -7.01
CA LEU A 189 -1.94 -10.95 -5.92
C LEU A 189 -2.78 -11.37 -4.71
N TYR A 190 -4.04 -11.73 -4.92
CA TYR A 190 -4.96 -12.08 -3.84
C TYR A 190 -4.53 -13.36 -3.12
N LYS A 191 -3.99 -14.34 -3.85
CA LYS A 191 -3.37 -15.52 -3.22
C LYS A 191 -2.20 -15.13 -2.31
N ASN A 192 -1.34 -14.22 -2.76
CA ASN A 192 -0.21 -13.74 -1.95
C ASN A 192 -0.65 -12.98 -0.68
N LEU A 193 -1.85 -12.40 -0.68
CA LEU A 193 -2.38 -11.59 0.42
C LEU A 193 -3.41 -12.31 1.30
N GLU A 194 -3.69 -13.60 1.06
CA GLU A 194 -4.77 -14.36 1.74
C GLU A 194 -6.15 -13.71 1.51
N LEU A 195 -6.41 -13.29 0.27
CA LEU A 195 -7.66 -12.67 -0.19
C LEU A 195 -8.36 -13.50 -1.27
N GLU A 196 -8.26 -14.83 -1.26
CA GLU A 196 -8.68 -15.68 -2.40
C GLU A 196 -10.17 -15.56 -2.76
N VAL A 197 -11.01 -15.12 -1.83
CA VAL A 197 -12.44 -14.83 -2.07
C VAL A 197 -12.61 -13.73 -3.13
N ASN A 198 -11.71 -12.73 -3.16
CA ASN A 198 -11.74 -11.65 -4.15
C ASN A 198 -11.53 -12.20 -5.57
N SER A 199 -10.64 -13.18 -5.75
CA SER A 199 -10.40 -13.82 -7.05
C SER A 199 -11.69 -14.42 -7.64
N ARG A 200 -12.50 -15.08 -6.80
CA ARG A 200 -13.76 -15.71 -7.25
C ARG A 200 -14.80 -14.68 -7.70
N PHE A 201 -14.90 -13.55 -6.99
CA PHE A 201 -15.80 -12.48 -7.39
C PHE A 201 -15.33 -11.79 -8.68
N LEU A 202 -14.02 -11.54 -8.79
CA LEU A 202 -13.43 -10.96 -9.99
C LEU A 202 -13.66 -11.86 -11.20
N GLU A 203 -13.37 -13.15 -11.09
CA GLU A 203 -13.58 -14.15 -12.15
C GLU A 203 -15.03 -14.15 -12.62
N ARG A 204 -15.99 -14.31 -11.70
CA ARG A 204 -17.43 -14.27 -12.01
C ARG A 204 -17.85 -13.00 -12.75
N ASP A 205 -17.47 -11.84 -12.22
CA ASP A 205 -17.87 -10.55 -12.81
C ASP A 205 -17.24 -10.37 -14.20
N THR A 206 -15.99 -10.82 -14.39
CA THR A 206 -15.33 -10.76 -15.70
C THR A 206 -15.88 -11.76 -16.71
N ASP A 207 -16.30 -12.96 -16.30
CA ASP A 207 -16.88 -13.95 -17.19
C ASP A 207 -18.25 -13.49 -17.71
N GLU A 208 -19.06 -12.83 -16.87
CA GLU A 208 -20.29 -12.16 -17.32
C GLU A 208 -20.00 -11.08 -18.38
N ILE A 209 -18.94 -10.28 -18.18
CA ILE A 209 -18.51 -9.28 -19.17
C ILE A 209 -18.05 -9.95 -20.46
N LYS A 210 -17.24 -11.01 -20.39
CA LYS A 210 -16.78 -11.77 -21.57
C LYS A 210 -17.96 -12.33 -22.37
N GLU A 211 -18.94 -12.90 -21.68
CA GLU A 211 -20.13 -13.47 -22.31
C GLU A 211 -20.93 -12.40 -23.07
N LYS A 212 -21.19 -11.26 -22.43
CA LYS A 212 -21.93 -10.14 -23.04
C LYS A 212 -21.15 -9.47 -24.18
N ALA A 213 -19.83 -9.47 -24.10
CA ALA A 213 -18.97 -8.88 -25.12
C ALA A 213 -18.66 -9.81 -26.31
N LYS A 214 -19.14 -11.07 -26.32
CA LYS A 214 -18.85 -12.06 -27.38
C LYS A 214 -19.06 -11.52 -28.80
N ASN A 215 -20.15 -10.80 -29.03
CA ASN A 215 -20.53 -10.25 -30.34
C ASN A 215 -20.36 -8.73 -30.42
N LEU A 216 -19.58 -8.14 -29.51
CA LEU A 216 -19.36 -6.70 -29.49
C LEU A 216 -18.56 -6.25 -30.72
N VAL A 217 -19.06 -5.21 -31.38
CA VAL A 217 -18.33 -4.45 -32.41
C VAL A 217 -18.05 -3.07 -31.86
N GLY A 218 -16.76 -2.71 -31.76
CA GLY A 218 -16.30 -1.42 -31.28
C GLY A 218 -16.22 -1.31 -29.76
N GLU A 219 -16.45 -0.09 -29.27
CA GLU A 219 -16.45 0.27 -27.84
C GLU A 219 -17.87 0.66 -27.42
N ARG A 220 -18.34 0.15 -26.27
CA ARG A 220 -19.64 0.47 -25.69
C ARG A 220 -19.57 0.57 -24.17
N LEU A 221 -20.50 1.29 -23.56
CA LEU A 221 -20.65 1.26 -22.10
C LEU A 221 -21.20 -0.08 -21.63
N LEU A 222 -20.75 -0.56 -20.48
CA LEU A 222 -21.17 -1.81 -19.90
C LEU A 222 -22.68 -1.82 -19.60
N SER A 223 -23.27 -0.67 -19.29
CA SER A 223 -24.71 -0.50 -19.12
C SER A 223 -25.54 -0.86 -20.36
N GLU A 224 -24.98 -0.72 -21.57
CA GLU A 224 -25.70 -1.03 -22.82
C GLU A 224 -25.96 -2.53 -23.01
N PHE A 225 -25.26 -3.39 -22.25
CA PHE A 225 -25.47 -4.85 -22.28
C PHE A 225 -26.51 -5.34 -21.27
N TYR A 226 -27.17 -4.44 -20.54
CA TYR A 226 -28.15 -4.77 -19.51
C TYR A 226 -29.47 -4.04 -19.76
N GLU A 227 -30.57 -4.79 -19.70
CA GLU A 227 -31.93 -4.26 -19.91
C GLU A 227 -32.45 -3.46 -18.70
N SER A 228 -31.76 -3.52 -17.56
CA SER A 228 -32.16 -2.87 -16.31
C SER A 228 -31.66 -1.42 -16.21
N GLY A 229 -32.53 -0.51 -15.77
CA GLY A 229 -32.19 0.89 -15.48
C GLY A 229 -31.07 1.06 -14.44
N GLY A 230 -30.49 2.26 -14.40
CA GLY A 230 -29.31 2.58 -13.59
C GLY A 230 -29.43 2.28 -12.09
N SER A 231 -28.29 2.11 -11.44
CA SER A 231 -28.23 1.78 -10.01
C SER A 231 -28.70 2.92 -9.11
N LYS A 232 -29.55 2.59 -8.13
CA LYS A 232 -29.92 3.49 -7.02
C LYS A 232 -28.76 3.72 -6.05
N ASP A 233 -27.81 2.78 -5.94
CA ASP A 233 -26.65 2.86 -5.06
C ASP A 233 -25.37 2.49 -5.82
N ARG A 234 -24.79 3.51 -6.48
CA ARG A 234 -23.64 3.34 -7.37
C ARG A 234 -22.37 2.94 -6.59
N LYS A 235 -22.17 3.47 -5.38
CA LYS A 235 -20.99 3.17 -4.56
C LYS A 235 -21.00 1.71 -4.12
N ARG A 236 -22.14 1.23 -3.60
CA ARG A 236 -22.29 -0.18 -3.22
C ARG A 236 -22.08 -1.10 -4.42
N ASN A 237 -22.68 -0.78 -5.56
CA ASN A 237 -22.53 -1.59 -6.76
C ASN A 237 -21.10 -1.59 -7.32
N PHE A 238 -20.40 -0.46 -7.21
CA PHE A 238 -18.99 -0.38 -7.58
C PHE A 238 -18.17 -1.43 -6.81
N PHE A 239 -18.31 -1.51 -5.48
CA PHE A 239 -17.57 -2.51 -4.69
C PHE A 239 -18.12 -3.93 -4.81
N ALA A 240 -19.42 -4.10 -5.07
CA ALA A 240 -20.05 -5.41 -5.22
C ALA A 240 -19.73 -6.10 -6.56
N HIS A 241 -19.36 -5.32 -7.58
CA HIS A 241 -19.06 -5.79 -8.94
C HIS A 241 -17.61 -5.54 -9.34
N SER A 242 -16.69 -5.75 -8.39
CA SER A 242 -15.25 -5.70 -8.62
C SER A 242 -14.75 -4.38 -9.25
N GLY A 243 -15.43 -3.27 -8.97
CA GLY A 243 -15.13 -1.95 -9.52
C GLY A 243 -15.68 -1.71 -10.93
N PHE A 244 -16.32 -2.69 -11.58
CA PHE A 244 -16.87 -2.58 -12.92
C PHE A 244 -18.29 -1.99 -12.91
N LEU A 245 -18.41 -0.75 -12.40
CA LEU A 245 -19.69 -0.05 -12.39
C LEU A 245 -20.20 0.17 -13.81
N ARG A 246 -21.38 -0.36 -14.12
CA ARG A 246 -21.91 -0.49 -15.49
C ARG A 246 -22.00 0.84 -16.23
N GLU A 247 -22.39 1.88 -15.51
CA GLU A 247 -22.66 3.22 -16.05
C GLU A 247 -21.41 4.00 -16.45
N ILE A 248 -20.23 3.56 -15.99
CA ILE A 248 -18.95 4.25 -16.26
C ILE A 248 -17.90 3.33 -16.87
N THR A 249 -18.09 2.02 -16.87
CA THR A 249 -17.12 1.07 -17.42
C THR A 249 -17.39 0.88 -18.89
N LYS A 250 -16.38 1.12 -19.73
CA LYS A 250 -16.38 0.82 -21.15
C LYS A 250 -15.81 -0.55 -21.40
N VAL A 251 -16.37 -1.22 -22.41
CA VAL A 251 -15.88 -2.49 -22.94
C VAL A 251 -15.54 -2.26 -24.41
N LYS A 252 -14.32 -2.64 -24.80
CA LYS A 252 -13.87 -2.59 -26.19
C LYS A 252 -13.35 -3.96 -26.58
N LYS A 253 -13.80 -4.47 -27.74
CA LYS A 253 -13.30 -5.72 -28.30
C LYS A 253 -12.32 -5.45 -29.44
N GLU A 254 -11.11 -5.98 -29.33
CA GLU A 254 -10.05 -5.90 -30.34
C GLU A 254 -9.58 -7.32 -30.69
N GLY A 255 -10.12 -7.91 -31.75
CA GLY A 255 -9.92 -9.32 -32.05
C GLY A 255 -10.48 -10.20 -30.91
N GLU A 256 -9.61 -11.03 -30.32
CA GLU A 256 -9.97 -11.88 -29.16
C GLU A 256 -9.82 -11.16 -27.81
N LYS A 257 -9.22 -9.98 -27.78
CA LYS A 257 -9.02 -9.22 -26.54
C LYS A 257 -10.26 -8.43 -26.18
N ILE A 258 -10.56 -8.41 -24.88
CA ILE A 258 -11.59 -7.56 -24.29
C ILE A 258 -10.88 -6.61 -23.35
N LEU A 259 -10.93 -5.33 -23.67
CA LEU A 259 -10.32 -4.24 -22.91
C LEU A 259 -11.37 -3.52 -22.09
N LEU A 260 -11.00 -3.18 -20.84
CA LEU A 260 -11.84 -2.40 -19.93
C LEU A 260 -11.22 -1.04 -19.68
N SER A 261 -12.06 -0.01 -19.52
CA SER A 261 -11.62 1.30 -19.05
C SER A 261 -12.78 2.04 -18.39
N TYR A 262 -12.48 3.04 -17.56
CA TYR A 262 -13.49 3.98 -17.10
C TYR A 262 -13.66 5.14 -18.07
N ASP A 263 -14.91 5.50 -18.36
CA ASP A 263 -15.29 6.78 -18.91
C ASP A 263 -15.36 7.82 -17.79
N LEU A 264 -14.25 8.54 -17.56
CA LEU A 264 -14.16 9.52 -16.49
C LEU A 264 -15.06 10.75 -16.72
N GLU A 265 -15.37 11.08 -17.97
CA GLU A 265 -16.28 12.18 -18.29
C GLU A 265 -17.73 11.81 -17.97
N VAL A 266 -18.15 10.58 -18.29
CA VAL A 266 -19.45 10.05 -17.87
C VAL A 266 -19.52 9.91 -16.35
N ALA A 267 -18.46 9.40 -15.71
CA ALA A 267 -18.39 9.32 -14.25
C ALA A 267 -18.62 10.68 -13.60
N LYS A 268 -17.95 11.72 -14.08
CA LYS A 268 -18.13 13.10 -13.61
C LYS A 268 -19.55 13.60 -13.80
N LYS A 269 -20.17 13.38 -14.98
CA LYS A 269 -21.58 13.77 -15.24
C LYS A 269 -22.57 13.07 -14.31
N LEU A 270 -22.28 11.82 -13.93
CA LEU A 270 -23.11 11.04 -13.02
C LEU A 270 -22.84 11.31 -11.53
N GLY A 271 -21.90 12.20 -11.20
CA GLY A 271 -21.47 12.47 -9.83
C GLY A 271 -20.74 11.30 -9.19
N VAL A 272 -20.11 10.44 -10.00
CA VAL A 272 -19.31 9.31 -9.54
C VAL A 272 -17.87 9.76 -9.33
N ASP A 273 -17.43 9.77 -8.07
CA ASP A 273 -16.05 10.05 -7.69
C ASP A 273 -15.39 8.77 -7.16
N VAL A 274 -14.76 8.02 -8.07
CA VAL A 274 -14.03 6.79 -7.75
C VAL A 274 -12.91 7.05 -6.73
N ARG A 275 -12.23 8.21 -6.79
CA ARG A 275 -11.14 8.53 -5.85
C ARG A 275 -11.68 8.71 -4.45
N SER A 276 -12.80 9.40 -4.31
CA SER A 276 -13.49 9.57 -3.03
C SER A 276 -13.93 8.21 -2.47
N TRP A 277 -14.55 7.36 -3.29
CA TRP A 277 -14.98 6.02 -2.86
C TRP A 277 -13.81 5.14 -2.44
N LEU A 278 -12.69 5.15 -3.17
CA LEU A 278 -11.49 4.40 -2.77
C LEU A 278 -10.82 4.97 -1.53
N ARG A 279 -10.91 6.29 -1.29
CA ARG A 279 -10.36 6.92 -0.08
C ARG A 279 -11.20 6.58 1.15
N ASP A 280 -12.51 6.49 0.99
CA ASP A 280 -13.45 6.16 2.05
C ASP A 280 -14.53 5.20 1.53
N PRO A 281 -14.28 3.87 1.58
CA PRO A 281 -15.21 2.86 1.07
C PRO A 281 -16.44 2.64 1.96
N SER A 282 -16.40 3.13 3.21
CA SER A 282 -17.46 3.01 4.23
C SER A 282 -18.74 3.77 3.90
#